data_AF-A0A3B1CD41-F1
#
_entry.id   AF-A0A3B1CD41-F1
#
_cell.length_a   1.000
_cell.length_b   1.000
_cell.length_c   1.000
_cell.angle_alpha   90.00
_cell.angle_beta   90.00
_cell.angle_gamma   90.00
#
_symmetry.space_group_name_H-M   'P 1'
#
loop_
_entity.id
_entity.type
_entity.pdbx_description
1 polymer ?
#
loop_
_entity_poly.entity_id
_entity_poly.type
_entity_poly.pdbx_seq_one_letter_code
_entity_poly.pdbx_strand_id
1 'polypeptide(L)'
;LIADGSRGPHEKLQPGSLMLSKLTGCPALPMTVSFSNCWRLKSWDKMMIPKPFSKAVVVYGSPVQISGDCDSAGLKEKRKELEATLHSITKFADNYFVKS
;
A
#
# COMPACT_ATOMS: atom_id res chain seq x y z
N LEU A 1 -4.16 9.61 -5.71
CA LEU A 1 -5.40 8.81 -5.58
C LEU A 1 -5.27 7.96 -4.32
N ILE A 2 -5.87 8.41 -3.22
CA ILE A 2 -6.12 7.51 -2.09
C ILE A 2 -7.20 6.56 -2.61
N ALA A 3 -6.80 5.32 -2.91
CA ALA A 3 -7.73 4.29 -3.32
C ALA A 3 -8.55 3.88 -2.10
N ASP A 4 -9.62 4.62 -1.83
CA ASP A 4 -10.70 4.20 -0.95
C ASP A 4 -11.40 3.01 -1.61
N GLY A 5 -10.77 1.85 -1.43
CA GLY A 5 -11.21 0.55 -1.89
C GLY A 5 -11.77 -0.23 -0.71
N SER A 6 -12.99 0.12 -0.31
CA SER A 6 -13.77 -0.43 0.79
C SER A 6 -14.06 -1.94 0.79
N ARG A 7 -13.35 -2.79 0.02
CA ARG A 7 -13.49 -4.26 0.05
C ARG A 7 -12.22 -5.00 -0.40
N GLY A 8 -11.45 -5.51 0.55
CA GLY A 8 -10.44 -6.53 0.27
C GLY A 8 -9.55 -6.78 1.48
N PRO A 9 -9.17 -8.04 1.78
CA PRO A 9 -8.40 -8.34 2.96
C PRO A 9 -7.09 -7.56 2.96
N HIS A 10 -6.61 -7.19 4.16
CA HIS A 10 -5.23 -6.77 4.38
C HIS A 10 -4.30 -7.63 3.51
N GLU A 11 -3.35 -6.97 2.82
CA GLU A 11 -2.31 -7.62 2.00
C GLU A 11 -2.68 -7.98 0.56
N LYS A 12 -3.90 -7.71 0.07
CA LYS A 12 -4.20 -7.88 -1.37
C LYS A 12 -4.40 -6.54 -2.06
N LEU A 13 -3.42 -6.19 -2.90
CA LEU A 13 -3.53 -5.09 -3.87
C LEU A 13 -4.80 -5.27 -4.67
N GLN A 14 -5.70 -4.29 -4.60
CA GLN A 14 -6.91 -4.35 -5.41
C GLN A 14 -6.50 -4.27 -6.89
N PRO A 15 -7.01 -5.18 -7.74
CA PRO A 15 -6.67 -5.21 -9.16
C PRO A 15 -7.06 -3.90 -9.88
N GLY A 16 -7.96 -3.10 -9.29
CA GLY A 16 -8.34 -1.78 -9.80
C GLY A 16 -7.18 -0.80 -9.89
N SER A 17 -6.26 -0.77 -8.91
CA SER A 17 -5.10 0.14 -8.94
C SER A 17 -4.09 -0.23 -10.03
N LEU A 18 -3.89 -1.53 -10.28
CA LEU A 18 -3.04 -2.01 -11.38
C LEU A 18 -3.71 -1.77 -12.75
N MET A 19 -5.03 -1.96 -12.86
CA MET A 19 -5.76 -1.67 -14.09
C MET A 19 -5.75 -0.18 -14.42
N LEU A 20 -5.93 0.71 -13.43
CA LEU A 20 -5.83 2.15 -13.65
C LEU A 20 -4.43 2.56 -14.10
N SER A 21 -3.38 2.02 -13.48
CA SER A 21 -2.00 2.25 -13.91
C SER A 21 -1.76 1.75 -15.35
N LYS A 22 -2.30 0.59 -15.72
CA LYS A 22 -2.26 0.07 -17.10
C LYS A 22 -3.01 0.96 -18.09
N LEU A 23 -4.22 1.44 -17.73
CA LEU A 23 -5.05 2.28 -18.60
C LEU A 23 -4.50 3.70 -18.77
N THR A 24 -3.89 4.24 -17.71
CA THR A 24 -3.36 5.62 -17.69
C THR A 24 -1.90 5.72 -18.10
N GLY A 25 -1.16 4.60 -18.10
CA GLY A 25 0.29 4.57 -18.27
C GLY A 25 1.07 5.15 -17.09
N CYS A 26 0.40 5.57 -16.02
CA CYS A 26 1.03 6.15 -14.83
C CYS A 26 1.67 5.05 -13.98
N PRO A 27 2.88 5.27 -13.43
CA PRO A 27 3.53 4.30 -12.56
C PRO A 27 2.74 4.09 -11.26
N ALA A 28 2.62 2.84 -10.84
CA ALA A 28 2.03 2.48 -9.56
C ALA A 28 3.06 2.70 -8.44
N LEU A 29 2.84 3.69 -7.58
CA LEU A 29 3.72 3.97 -6.45
C LEU A 29 3.20 3.28 -5.16
N PRO A 30 3.89 2.26 -4.64
CA PRO A 30 3.52 1.65 -3.37
C PRO A 30 3.85 2.62 -2.24
N MET A 31 2.89 2.87 -1.36
CA MET A 31 3.07 3.71 -0.18
C MET A 31 2.38 3.10 1.03
N THR A 32 2.97 3.29 2.21
CA THR A 32 2.39 2.86 3.48
C THR A 32 2.57 3.96 4.52
N VAL A 33 1.70 3.97 5.53
CA VAL A 33 1.78 4.88 6.67
C VAL A 33 1.67 4.08 7.95
N SER A 34 2.56 4.36 8.90
CA SER A 34 2.49 3.83 10.25
C SER A 34 2.54 4.95 11.28
N PHE A 35 1.98 4.70 12.46
CA PHE A 35 1.84 5.68 13.53
C PHE A 35 2.49 5.14 14.80
N SER A 36 3.21 6.01 15.53
CA SER A 36 3.85 5.64 16.80
C SER A 36 2.84 5.31 17.90
N ASN A 37 1.67 5.96 17.86
CA ASN A 37 0.60 5.73 18.80
C ASN A 37 -0.75 6.04 18.14
N CYS A 38 -1.51 5.00 17.83
CA CYS A 38 -2.84 5.14 17.25
C CYS A 38 -3.86 4.32 18.03
N TRP A 39 -5.08 4.83 18.11
CA TRP A 39 -6.23 4.00 18.42
C TRP A 39 -6.61 3.20 17.19
N ARG A 40 -6.50 1.87 17.28
CA ARG A 40 -6.99 0.96 16.26
C ARG A 40 -8.44 0.63 16.58
N LEU A 41 -9.37 1.24 15.85
CA LEU A 41 -10.78 0.92 16.03
C LEU A 41 -11.04 -0.52 15.56
N LYS A 42 -11.77 -1.30 16.35
CA LYS A 42 -12.28 -2.63 15.94
C LYS A 42 -13.50 -2.51 15.01
N SER A 43 -13.55 -1.47 14.19
CA SER A 43 -14.59 -1.29 13.17
C SER A 43 -14.22 -2.08 11.91
N TRP A 44 -15.17 -2.20 10.99
CA TRP A 44 -15.03 -2.89 9.70
C TRP A 44 -13.86 -2.36 8.84
N ASP A 45 -13.38 -1.15 9.11
CA ASP A 45 -12.27 -0.50 8.41
C ASP A 45 -10.92 -0.57 9.17
N LYS A 46 -10.87 -1.14 10.38
CA LYS A 46 -9.67 -1.13 11.25
C LYS A 46 -8.96 0.24 11.32
N MET A 47 -9.75 1.30 11.24
CA MET A 47 -9.28 2.68 11.10
C MET A 47 -8.29 3.01 12.22
N MET A 48 -7.10 3.49 11.83
CA MET A 48 -6.07 3.93 12.75
C MET A 48 -6.24 5.42 12.99
N ILE A 49 -6.73 5.80 14.17
CA ILE A 49 -6.82 7.20 14.57
C ILE A 49 -5.52 7.55 15.30
N PRO A 50 -4.66 8.42 14.75
CA PRO A 50 -3.47 8.88 15.45
C PRO A 50 -3.87 9.57 16.76
N LYS A 51 -3.21 9.22 17.87
CA LYS A 51 -3.40 9.97 19.12
C LYS A 51 -2.80 11.38 18.98
N PRO A 52 -3.27 12.37 19.75
CA PRO A 52 -2.62 13.67 19.83
C PRO A 52 -1.13 13.49 20.11
N PHE A 53 -0.27 14.22 19.38
CA PHE A 53 1.20 14.13 19.44
C PHE A 53 1.81 12.80 18.99
N SER A 54 1.05 11.93 18.30
CA SER A 54 1.64 10.76 17.66
C SER A 54 2.54 11.16 16.49
N LYS A 55 3.63 10.41 16.31
CA LYS A 55 4.49 10.54 15.13
C LYS A 55 3.94 9.63 14.04
N ALA A 56 3.93 10.12 12.81
CA ALA A 56 3.62 9.31 11.64
C ALA A 56 4.89 9.10 10.81
N VAL A 57 5.05 7.91 10.25
CA VAL A 57 6.06 7.62 9.24
C VAL A 57 5.34 7.24 7.95
N VAL A 58 5.69 7.93 6.87
CA VAL A 58 5.21 7.60 5.53
C VAL A 58 6.39 7.02 4.76
N VAL A 59 6.21 5.83 4.21
CA VAL A 59 7.24 5.12 3.47
C VAL A 59 6.75 4.92 2.06
N TYR A 60 7.55 5.40 1.10
CA TYR A 60 7.33 5.20 -0.32
C TYR A 60 8.27 4.09 -0.79
N GLY A 61 7.74 3.10 -1.50
CA GLY A 61 8.54 2.10 -2.18
C GLY A 61 8.87 2.51 -3.61
N SER A 62 9.58 1.65 -4.33
CA SER A 62 9.94 1.89 -5.72
C SER A 62 8.70 1.93 -6.61
N PRO A 63 8.56 2.91 -7.52
CA PRO A 63 7.46 2.95 -8.48
C PRO A 63 7.56 1.76 -9.44
N VAL A 64 6.43 1.07 -9.65
CA VAL A 64 6.31 -0.03 -10.60
C VAL A 64 5.58 0.47 -11.83
N GLN A 65 6.29 0.53 -12.95
CA GLN A 65 5.71 0.90 -14.23
C GLN A 65 5.03 -0.31 -14.87
N ILE A 66 3.76 -0.16 -15.24
CA ILE A 66 2.99 -1.18 -15.95
C ILE A 66 2.83 -0.70 -17.38
N SER A 67 3.36 -1.44 -18.35
CA SER A 67 3.13 -1.14 -19.75
C SER A 67 1.66 -1.39 -20.11
N GLY A 68 1.08 -0.53 -20.95
CA GLY A 68 -0.26 -0.72 -21.51
C GLY A 68 -0.42 -2.03 -22.27
N ASP A 69 0.68 -2.53 -22.86
CA ASP A 69 0.73 -3.78 -23.64
C ASP A 69 1.02 -5.02 -22.78
N CYS A 70 1.03 -4.87 -21.45
CA CYS A 70 1.38 -5.98 -20.56
C CYS A 70 0.30 -7.07 -20.56
N ASP A 71 0.66 -8.28 -21.00
CA ASP A 71 -0.20 -9.46 -21.00
C ASP A 71 -0.63 -9.88 -19.59
N SER A 72 -1.65 -10.74 -19.51
CA SER A 72 -2.17 -11.26 -18.23
C SER A 72 -1.10 -11.92 -17.35
N ALA A 73 -0.07 -12.51 -17.96
CA ALA A 73 1.09 -13.08 -17.25
C ALA A 73 2.00 -12.00 -16.67
N GLY A 74 2.37 -10.99 -17.47
CA GLY A 74 3.20 -9.86 -17.00
C GLY A 74 2.49 -9.01 -15.95
N LEU A 75 1.16 -8.89 -16.03
CA LEU A 75 0.37 -8.20 -15.00
C LEU A 75 0.40 -8.93 -13.66
N LYS A 76 0.39 -10.28 -13.66
CA LYS A 76 0.52 -11.08 -12.45
C LYS A 76 1.92 -10.95 -11.84
N GLU A 77 2.96 -10.90 -12.66
CA GLU A 77 4.34 -10.71 -12.20
C GLU A 77 4.52 -9.31 -11.57
N LYS A 78 4.07 -8.26 -12.25
CA LYS A 78 4.09 -6.88 -11.74
C LYS A 78 3.27 -6.72 -10.47
N ARG A 79 2.13 -7.41 -10.38
CA ARG A 79 1.34 -7.49 -9.15
C ARG A 79 2.15 -8.09 -8.01
N LYS A 80 2.84 -9.22 -8.24
CA LYS A 80 3.65 -9.89 -7.22
C LYS A 80 4.84 -9.02 -6.78
N GLU A 81 5.48 -8.32 -7.72
CA GLU A 81 6.55 -7.36 -7.44
C GLU A 81 6.05 -6.20 -6.56
N LEU A 82 4.88 -5.65 -6.88
CA LEU A 82 4.28 -4.56 -6.13
C LEU A 82 3.80 -5.02 -4.74
N GLU A 83 3.21 -6.21 -4.62
CA GLU A 83 2.84 -6.83 -3.34
C GLU A 83 4.07 -7.08 -2.45
N ALA A 84 5.17 -7.61 -3.01
CA ALA A 84 6.42 -7.81 -2.29
C ALA A 84 7.01 -6.47 -1.80
N THR A 85 6.96 -5.44 -2.64
CA THR A 85 7.41 -4.09 -2.28
C THR A 85 6.56 -3.50 -1.16
N LEU A 86 5.22 -3.60 -1.25
CA LEU A 86 4.29 -3.17 -0.21
C LEU A 86 4.56 -3.88 1.13
N HIS A 87 4.79 -5.20 1.11
CA HIS A 87 5.11 -5.96 2.32
C HIS A 87 6.41 -5.50 2.96
N SER A 88 7.45 -5.27 2.14
CA SER A 88 8.75 -4.77 2.60
C SER A 88 8.63 -3.41 3.29
N ILE A 89 7.99 -2.43 2.64
CA ILE A 89 7.83 -1.09 3.19
C ILE A 89 6.90 -1.06 4.41
N THR A 90 5.87 -1.92 4.46
CA THR A 90 4.97 -2.02 5.61
C THR A 90 5.70 -2.59 6.82
N LYS A 91 6.50 -3.65 6.62
CA LYS A 91 7.35 -4.20 7.68
C LYS A 91 8.36 -3.18 8.19
N PHE A 92 8.93 -2.36 7.30
CA PHE A 92 9.82 -1.28 7.71
C PHE A 92 9.08 -0.22 8.54
N ALA A 93 7.90 0.21 8.09
CA ALA A 93 7.08 1.21 8.77
C ALA A 93 6.61 0.73 10.15
N ASP A 94 6.19 -0.53 10.28
CA ASP A 94 5.75 -1.10 11.55
C ASP A 94 6.90 -1.21 12.57
N ASN A 95 8.10 -1.60 12.10
CA ASN A 95 9.27 -1.69 12.97
C ASN A 95 9.91 -0.33 13.29
N TYR A 96 9.52 0.74 12.59
CA TYR A 96 10.07 2.08 12.79
C TYR A 96 9.82 2.62 14.20
N PHE A 97 8.68 2.27 14.81
CA PHE A 97 8.31 2.73 16.16
C PHE A 97 8.47 1.67 17.26
N VAL A 98 8.66 0.39 16.91
CA VAL A 98 8.86 -0.71 17.87
C VAL A 98 10.28 -0.72 18.44
N LYS A 99 11.25 -0.14 17.71
CA LYS A 99 12.58 0.17 18.25
C LYS A 99 12.58 1.55 18.91
N SER A 100 12.17 1.63 20.17
CA SER A 100 12.55 2.74 21.06
C SER A 100 12.70 2.26 22.49
#